data_AF-A0A1M7BQB3-F1
#
_entry.id   AF-A0A1M7BQB3-F1
#
_cell.length_a   1.000
_cell.length_b   1.000
_cell.length_c   1.000
_cell.angle_alpha   90.00
_cell.angle_beta   90.00
_cell.angle_gamma   90.00
#
_symmetry.space_group_name_H-M   'P 1'
#
loop_
_entity.id
_entity.type
_entity.pdbx_description
1 polymer ?
#
loop_
_entity_poly.entity_id
_entity_poly.type
_entity_poly.pdbx_seq_one_letter_code
_entity_poly.pdbx_strand_id
1 'polypeptide(L)'
;MLGIEQKKGNDDNLCGRMIAYAKILPNPDERDSGTPFDDMIKNGLLALEGDFRMFSPRVPSKKAIDRAVDDKLNDMLESMQAEGVELPPDMDVEQMRERLHELSSMEVIPIPAKIGNFNREEDILAEDADIYYIGEFIGAGQAHFCLTTLPIYYQARFREQARKKEMDFLNEALTQIESGEFMDTDDLQNDTEELFPKGLTLNTFVGDLGKLLNVRVIPFLLALETDAQYDEQIKLFYDFMKGYPAKADIKLIDLAIRDLRSQKDSALARRILELGCQKIDAIYNEDTQKANEIAQEIIKFAKDKSSGEQS
;
A
#
# COMPACT_ATOMS: atom_id res chain seq x y z
N MET A 1 8.86 -8.52 -34.49
CA MET A 1 8.79 -7.34 -33.61
C MET A 1 9.51 -6.21 -34.31
N LEU A 2 8.90 -5.02 -34.38
CA LEU A 2 9.58 -3.78 -34.79
C LEU A 2 10.87 -3.65 -33.98
N GLY A 3 11.97 -3.16 -34.57
CA GLY A 3 13.32 -3.11 -33.96
C GLY A 3 13.45 -2.14 -32.77
N ILE A 4 12.52 -2.22 -31.82
CA ILE A 4 12.46 -1.43 -30.60
C ILE A 4 13.48 -2.01 -29.62
N GLU A 5 14.39 -1.17 -29.17
CA GLU A 5 15.46 -1.53 -28.25
C GLU A 5 15.24 -0.84 -26.91
N GLN A 6 15.20 -1.60 -25.81
CA GLN A 6 15.24 -1.03 -24.47
C GLN A 6 16.68 -0.63 -24.14
N LYS A 7 16.94 0.67 -24.09
CA LYS A 7 18.27 1.24 -23.80
C LYS A 7 18.56 1.31 -22.29
N LYS A 8 17.51 1.45 -21.47
CA LYS A 8 17.59 1.59 -20.01
C LYS A 8 16.31 1.05 -19.37
N GLY A 9 16.42 0.50 -18.17
CA GLY A 9 15.28 -0.06 -17.44
C GLY A 9 15.40 -1.56 -17.25
N ASN A 10 14.39 -2.13 -16.60
CA ASN A 10 14.28 -3.58 -16.43
C ASN A 10 12.88 -4.03 -16.84
N ASP A 11 12.80 -4.77 -17.94
CA ASP A 11 11.53 -5.24 -18.51
C ASP A 11 10.73 -6.15 -17.56
N ASP A 12 11.37 -6.81 -16.60
CA ASP A 12 10.71 -7.61 -15.55
C ASP A 12 10.32 -6.78 -14.31
N ASN A 13 10.86 -5.57 -14.18
CA ASN A 13 10.63 -4.67 -13.05
C ASN A 13 10.65 -3.21 -13.49
N LEU A 14 9.56 -2.79 -14.14
CA LEU A 14 9.42 -1.45 -14.69
C LEU A 14 9.28 -0.40 -13.56
N CYS A 15 9.89 0.78 -13.74
CA CYS A 15 9.93 1.83 -12.72
C CYS A 15 8.68 2.74 -12.72
N GLY A 16 7.80 2.58 -13.72
CA GLY A 16 6.56 3.33 -13.88
C GLY A 16 6.72 4.68 -14.57
N ARG A 17 7.94 5.10 -14.93
CA ARG A 17 8.22 6.25 -15.79
C ARG A 17 8.89 5.76 -17.06
N MET A 18 8.40 6.17 -18.21
CA MET A 18 8.90 5.70 -19.51
C MET A 18 9.24 6.87 -20.42
N ILE A 19 10.33 6.75 -21.17
CA ILE A 19 10.67 7.62 -22.28
C ILE A 19 10.87 6.77 -23.54
N ALA A 20 10.10 7.04 -24.57
CA ALA A 20 10.27 6.44 -25.89
C ALA A 20 10.78 7.51 -26.86
N TYR A 21 11.78 7.20 -27.68
CA TYR A 21 12.29 8.16 -28.65
C TYR A 21 12.68 7.52 -29.98
N ALA A 22 12.64 8.34 -31.03
CA ALA A 22 13.02 7.98 -32.38
C ALA A 22 13.92 9.09 -32.98
N LYS A 23 14.81 8.69 -33.88
CA LYS A 23 15.62 9.62 -34.68
C LYS A 23 14.92 9.89 -36.00
N ILE A 24 14.71 11.16 -36.32
CA ILE A 24 14.15 11.60 -37.58
C ILE A 24 15.30 12.00 -38.49
N LEU A 25 15.46 11.26 -39.58
CA LEU A 25 16.46 11.55 -40.60
C LEU A 25 16.00 12.73 -41.46
N PRO A 26 16.91 13.63 -41.84
CA PRO A 26 16.56 14.75 -42.70
C PRO A 26 16.11 14.24 -44.07
N ASN A 27 14.92 14.65 -44.49
CA ASN A 27 14.37 14.31 -45.80
C ASN A 27 14.80 15.36 -46.84
N PRO A 28 15.53 15.00 -47.91
CA PRO A 28 15.99 15.95 -48.92
C PRO A 28 14.86 16.61 -49.74
N ASP A 29 13.64 16.07 -49.69
CA ASP A 29 12.47 16.57 -50.44
C ASP A 29 11.49 17.42 -49.60
N GLU A 30 11.72 17.58 -48.29
CA GLU A 30 10.86 18.39 -47.42
C GLU A 30 11.19 19.88 -47.57
N ARG A 31 10.30 20.61 -48.24
CA ARG A 31 10.20 22.07 -48.08
C ARG A 31 9.51 22.32 -46.75
N ASP A 32 10.12 23.14 -45.86
CA ASP A 32 9.56 23.60 -44.56
C ASP A 32 8.04 23.47 -44.49
N SER A 33 7.59 22.26 -44.14
CA SER A 33 6.19 21.92 -44.16
C SER A 33 5.74 22.19 -42.77
N GLY A 34 5.39 23.45 -42.44
CA GLY A 34 5.01 23.95 -41.12
C GLY A 34 3.85 23.18 -40.47
N THR A 35 4.07 21.90 -40.23
CA THR A 35 3.16 20.95 -39.67
C THR A 35 3.37 20.97 -38.17
N PRO A 36 2.33 20.68 -37.37
CA PRO A 36 2.45 20.66 -35.91
C PRO A 36 3.52 19.69 -35.38
N PHE A 37 4.02 18.77 -36.21
CA PHE A 37 5.06 17.81 -35.85
C PHE A 37 6.47 18.41 -35.88
N ASP A 38 6.71 19.47 -36.66
CA ASP A 38 8.03 20.11 -36.75
C ASP A 38 8.44 20.73 -35.41
N ASP A 39 7.49 21.36 -34.72
CA ASP A 39 7.69 21.92 -33.38
C ASP A 39 7.97 20.86 -32.30
N MET A 40 7.62 19.60 -32.59
CA MET A 40 7.82 18.46 -31.70
C MET A 40 9.18 17.79 -31.87
N ILE A 41 9.87 18.04 -33.00
CA ILE A 41 11.16 17.44 -33.33
C ILE A 41 12.28 18.39 -32.93
N LYS A 42 13.16 17.95 -32.03
CA LYS A 42 14.30 18.76 -31.56
C LYS A 42 15.61 18.08 -31.93
N ASN A 43 16.42 18.76 -32.76
CA ASN A 43 17.69 18.23 -33.27
C ASN A 43 17.56 16.83 -33.90
N GLY A 44 16.47 16.58 -34.62
CA GLY A 44 16.20 15.27 -35.23
C GLY A 44 15.74 14.20 -34.23
N LEU A 45 15.35 14.56 -33.01
CA LEU A 45 14.78 13.65 -32.02
C LEU A 45 13.30 13.94 -31.82
N LEU A 46 12.49 12.87 -31.87
CA LEU A 46 11.11 12.88 -31.44
C LEU A 46 10.99 11.97 -30.22
N ALA A 47 10.63 12.54 -29.08
CA ALA A 47 10.58 11.84 -27.81
C ALA A 47 9.21 11.98 -27.15
N LEU A 48 8.79 10.94 -26.45
CA LEU A 48 7.55 10.86 -25.71
C LEU A 48 7.86 10.35 -24.31
N GLU A 49 7.42 11.09 -23.30
CA GLU A 49 7.53 10.73 -21.89
C GLU A 49 6.16 10.40 -21.29
N GLY A 50 6.12 9.44 -20.37
CA GLY A 50 4.92 9.12 -19.60
C GLY A 50 5.25 8.74 -18.17
N ASP A 51 4.39 9.17 -17.25
CA ASP A 51 4.43 8.78 -15.83
C ASP A 51 3.16 8.02 -15.47
N PHE A 52 3.34 6.74 -15.16
CA PHE A 52 2.27 5.78 -14.90
C PHE A 52 2.15 5.43 -13.40
N ARG A 53 3.01 6.01 -12.55
CA ARG A 53 3.01 5.78 -11.09
C ARG A 53 1.81 6.44 -10.40
N MET A 54 1.39 7.59 -10.92
CA MET A 54 0.34 8.44 -10.34
C MET A 54 -1.08 8.07 -10.77
N PHE A 55 -1.26 6.99 -11.54
CA PHE A 55 -2.59 6.61 -12.00
C PHE A 55 -3.34 5.85 -10.89
N SER A 56 -3.88 6.61 -9.94
CA SER A 56 -5.09 6.20 -9.25
C SER A 56 -6.24 6.55 -10.20
N PRO A 57 -6.82 5.60 -10.96
CA PRO A 57 -8.14 5.89 -11.46
C PRO A 57 -8.99 6.03 -10.21
N ARG A 58 -9.40 7.26 -9.87
CA ARG A 58 -10.75 7.39 -9.37
C ARG A 58 -11.59 6.86 -10.52
N VAL A 59 -11.83 5.56 -10.55
CA VAL A 59 -12.74 4.93 -11.50
C VAL A 59 -14.02 5.74 -11.28
N PRO A 60 -14.39 6.64 -12.21
CA PRO A 60 -15.61 7.39 -12.02
C PRO A 60 -16.68 6.30 -11.96
N SER A 61 -17.47 6.27 -10.88
CA SER A 61 -18.48 5.22 -10.74
C SER A 61 -19.29 5.17 -12.03
N LYS A 62 -19.70 4.00 -12.50
CA LYS A 62 -20.50 3.87 -13.74
C LYS A 62 -21.63 4.92 -13.79
N LYS A 63 -22.30 5.14 -12.64
CA LYS A 63 -23.32 6.19 -12.43
C LYS A 63 -22.87 7.63 -12.69
N ALA A 64 -21.60 7.96 -12.46
CA ALA A 64 -21.03 9.29 -12.71
C ALA A 64 -20.69 9.49 -14.20
N ILE A 65 -20.26 8.42 -14.88
CA ILE A 65 -20.03 8.43 -16.34
C ILE A 65 -21.39 8.52 -17.06
N ASP A 66 -22.35 7.69 -16.65
CA ASP A 66 -23.70 7.68 -17.23
C ASP A 66 -24.37 9.06 -17.10
N ARG A 67 -24.24 9.71 -15.94
CA ARG A 67 -24.74 11.09 -15.73
C ARG A 67 -24.05 12.11 -16.60
N ALA A 68 -22.73 12.07 -16.73
CA ALA A 68 -21.99 13.03 -17.55
C ALA A 68 -22.32 12.89 -19.05
N VAL A 69 -22.59 11.67 -19.52
CA VAL A 69 -23.04 11.41 -20.90
C VAL A 69 -24.46 11.95 -21.10
N ASP A 70 -25.36 11.69 -20.15
CA ASP A 70 -26.74 12.16 -20.20
C ASP A 70 -26.81 13.70 -20.15
N ASP A 71 -26.05 14.34 -19.27
CA ASP A 71 -26.00 15.80 -19.14
C ASP A 71 -25.50 16.46 -20.44
N LYS A 72 -24.45 15.90 -21.05
CA LYS A 72 -23.87 16.44 -22.29
C LYS A 72 -24.78 16.22 -23.51
N LEU A 73 -25.53 15.11 -23.54
CA LEU A 73 -26.51 14.83 -24.59
C LEU A 73 -27.72 15.76 -24.46
N ASN A 74 -28.17 16.03 -23.23
CA ASN A 74 -29.23 17.00 -22.96
C ASN A 74 -28.79 18.43 -23.33
N ASP A 75 -27.58 18.85 -22.96
CA ASP A 75 -27.02 20.15 -23.35
C ASP A 75 -26.95 20.30 -24.88
N MET A 76 -26.58 19.23 -25.60
CA MET A 76 -26.55 19.22 -27.07
C MET A 76 -27.96 19.35 -27.65
N LEU A 77 -28.95 18.61 -27.12
CA LEU A 77 -30.34 18.69 -27.54
C LEU A 77 -30.95 20.06 -27.27
N GLU A 78 -30.65 20.66 -26.11
CA GLU A 78 -31.08 22.02 -25.76
C GLU A 78 -30.45 23.05 -26.69
N SER A 79 -29.16 22.91 -27.05
CA SER A 79 -28.49 23.81 -28.00
C SER A 79 -29.09 23.72 -29.41
N MET A 80 -29.42 22.52 -29.88
CA MET A 80 -30.07 22.31 -31.18
C MET A 80 -31.50 22.87 -31.22
N GLN A 81 -32.25 22.72 -30.11
CA GLN A 81 -33.57 23.33 -29.97
C GLN A 81 -33.49 24.87 -29.91
N ALA A 82 -32.48 25.41 -29.23
CA ALA A 82 -32.24 26.86 -29.14
C ALA A 82 -31.83 27.47 -30.49
N GLU A 83 -31.09 26.72 -31.32
CA GLU A 83 -30.70 27.11 -32.69
C GLU A 83 -31.80 26.84 -33.74
N GLY A 84 -32.94 26.27 -33.33
CA GLY A 84 -34.08 26.00 -34.23
C GLY A 84 -33.84 24.87 -35.22
N VAL A 85 -32.88 23.98 -34.95
CA VAL A 85 -32.57 22.81 -35.77
C VAL A 85 -33.50 21.67 -35.34
N GLU A 86 -34.48 21.34 -36.19
CA GLU A 86 -35.32 20.16 -35.97
C GLU A 86 -34.48 18.88 -36.10
N LEU A 87 -34.63 17.97 -35.14
CA LEU A 87 -33.96 16.68 -35.14
C LEU A 87 -34.42 15.88 -36.39
N PRO A 88 -33.49 15.20 -37.11
CA PRO A 88 -33.86 14.38 -38.26
C PRO A 88 -34.92 13.34 -37.85
N PRO A 89 -35.97 13.12 -38.68
CA PRO A 89 -37.09 12.23 -38.33
C PRO A 89 -36.69 10.77 -38.12
N ASP A 90 -35.53 10.36 -38.62
CA ASP A 90 -34.97 9.01 -38.49
C ASP A 90 -33.99 8.88 -37.31
N MET A 91 -33.81 9.93 -36.50
CA MET A 91 -32.85 9.92 -35.39
C MET A 91 -33.53 9.53 -34.08
N ASP A 92 -33.38 8.25 -33.71
CA ASP A 92 -33.82 7.75 -32.41
C ASP A 92 -32.81 8.14 -31.32
N VAL A 93 -33.18 9.15 -30.53
CA VAL A 93 -32.37 9.73 -29.45
C VAL A 93 -32.07 8.69 -28.36
N GLU A 94 -32.99 7.75 -28.10
CA GLU A 94 -32.79 6.71 -27.10
C GLU A 94 -31.80 5.64 -27.59
N GLN A 95 -31.85 5.24 -28.86
CA GLN A 95 -30.81 4.37 -29.43
C GLN A 95 -29.43 5.04 -29.46
N MET A 96 -29.37 6.35 -29.72
CA MET A 96 -28.11 7.10 -29.67
C MET A 96 -27.54 7.15 -28.24
N ARG A 97 -28.41 7.35 -27.25
CA ARG A 97 -28.06 7.32 -25.83
C ARG A 97 -27.55 5.95 -25.40
N GLU A 98 -28.23 4.88 -25.81
CA GLU A 98 -27.81 3.50 -25.53
C GLU A 98 -26.44 3.18 -26.15
N ARG A 99 -26.21 3.57 -27.40
CA ARG A 99 -24.90 3.42 -28.05
C ARG A 99 -23.79 4.26 -27.39
N LEU A 100 -24.11 5.45 -26.89
CA LEU A 100 -23.15 6.27 -26.15
C LEU A 100 -22.82 5.67 -24.77
N HIS A 101 -23.78 5.02 -24.11
CA HIS A 101 -23.55 4.23 -22.89
C HIS A 101 -22.73 2.96 -23.15
N GLU A 102 -22.93 2.30 -24.29
CA GLU A 102 -22.07 1.18 -24.72
C GLU A 102 -20.63 1.65 -24.98
N LEU A 103 -20.44 2.78 -25.67
CA LEU A 103 -19.12 3.35 -25.91
C LEU A 103 -18.46 3.91 -24.64
N SER A 104 -19.24 4.41 -23.68
CA SER A 104 -18.73 4.87 -22.38
C SER A 104 -18.34 3.70 -21.45
N SER A 105 -18.93 2.51 -21.68
CA SER A 105 -18.59 1.28 -20.98
C SER A 105 -17.30 0.63 -21.47
N MET A 106 -16.75 1.07 -22.61
CA MET A 106 -15.37 0.76 -22.96
C MET A 106 -14.47 1.47 -21.98
N GLU A 107 -13.61 0.73 -21.28
CA GLU A 107 -12.54 1.31 -20.47
C GLU A 107 -11.61 2.14 -21.39
N VAL A 108 -11.90 3.43 -21.53
CA VAL A 108 -10.98 4.36 -22.15
C VAL A 108 -9.83 4.52 -21.16
N ILE A 109 -8.71 3.87 -21.45
CA ILE A 109 -7.49 4.04 -20.67
C ILE A 109 -6.85 5.34 -21.16
N PRO A 110 -6.93 6.46 -20.41
CA PRO A 110 -6.19 7.65 -20.79
C PRO A 110 -4.70 7.32 -20.70
N ILE A 111 -3.97 7.64 -21.75
CA ILE A 111 -2.52 7.43 -21.84
C ILE A 111 -1.86 8.71 -21.32
N PRO A 112 -1.22 8.71 -20.14
CA PRO A 112 -0.51 9.87 -19.61
C PRO A 112 0.83 10.03 -20.34
N ALA A 113 0.78 10.33 -21.64
CA ALA A 113 1.93 10.52 -22.50
C ALA A 113 2.01 11.97 -22.98
N LYS A 114 3.19 12.57 -22.90
CA LYS A 114 3.47 13.92 -23.39
C LYS A 114 4.72 13.90 -24.26
N ILE A 115 4.83 14.87 -25.14
CA ILE A 115 6.01 15.04 -25.99
C ILE A 115 7.15 15.58 -25.11
N GLY A 116 8.24 14.82 -25.04
CA GLY A 116 9.41 15.15 -24.27
C GLY A 116 10.30 16.14 -25.01
N ASN A 117 10.81 17.15 -24.30
CA ASN A 117 11.66 18.19 -24.87
C ASN A 117 13.14 17.87 -24.62
N PHE A 118 13.75 17.03 -25.47
CA PHE A 118 15.15 16.63 -25.35
C PHE A 118 15.98 17.10 -26.54
N ASN A 119 17.21 17.54 -26.30
CA ASN A 119 18.10 18.07 -27.34
C ASN A 119 19.15 17.05 -27.79
N ARG A 120 19.54 16.11 -26.92
CA ARG A 120 20.54 15.07 -27.17
C ARG A 120 20.07 13.74 -26.57
N GLU A 121 20.51 12.64 -27.19
CA GLU A 121 20.22 11.28 -26.69
C GLU A 121 20.80 11.05 -25.28
N GLU A 122 21.96 11.64 -24.99
CA GLU A 122 22.60 11.62 -23.66
C GLU A 122 21.68 12.16 -22.57
N ASP A 123 20.90 13.21 -22.86
CA ASP A 123 19.95 13.82 -21.92
C ASP A 123 18.81 12.84 -21.59
N ILE A 124 18.34 12.10 -22.60
CA ILE A 124 17.32 11.06 -22.43
C ILE A 124 17.86 9.94 -21.54
N LEU A 125 19.07 9.45 -21.81
CA LEU A 125 19.70 8.35 -21.06
C LEU A 125 20.02 8.70 -19.60
N ALA A 126 20.21 9.99 -19.30
CA ALA A 126 20.43 10.47 -17.94
C ALA A 126 19.16 10.42 -17.07
N GLU A 127 17.97 10.44 -17.66
CA GLU A 127 16.70 10.45 -16.93
C GLU A 127 16.43 9.15 -16.17
N ASP A 128 15.84 9.27 -14.98
CA ASP A 128 15.37 8.12 -14.18
C ASP A 128 14.04 7.61 -14.75
N ALA A 129 14.13 6.83 -15.83
CA ALA A 129 13.02 6.24 -16.57
C ALA A 129 13.44 4.94 -17.29
N ASP A 130 12.46 4.13 -17.65
CA ASP A 130 12.62 3.04 -18.62
C ASP A 130 12.66 3.65 -20.04
N ILE A 131 13.73 3.41 -20.79
CA ILE A 131 14.03 4.11 -22.04
C ILE A 131 13.97 3.15 -23.22
N TYR A 132 13.15 3.50 -24.21
CA TYR A 132 12.96 2.72 -25.42
C TYR A 132 13.36 3.53 -26.65
N TYR A 133 14.21 2.94 -27.48
CA TYR A 133 14.58 3.48 -28.78
C TYR A 133 13.84 2.73 -29.89
N ILE A 134 13.06 3.46 -30.70
CA ILE A 134 12.19 2.84 -31.72
C ILE A 134 12.89 2.68 -33.07
N GLY A 135 13.94 3.46 -33.32
CA GLY A 135 14.72 3.41 -34.56
C GLY A 135 14.83 4.76 -35.26
N GLU A 136 15.19 4.70 -36.54
CA GLU A 136 15.36 5.85 -37.43
C GLU A 136 14.21 5.91 -38.44
N PHE A 137 13.66 7.10 -38.66
CA PHE A 137 12.52 7.31 -39.56
C PHE A 137 12.80 8.50 -40.46
N ILE A 138 12.38 8.41 -41.73
CA ILE A 138 12.47 9.53 -42.67
C ILE A 138 11.31 10.51 -42.47
N GLY A 139 10.15 10.04 -42.01
CA GLY A 139 8.95 10.86 -41.80
C GLY A 139 8.46 10.90 -40.36
N ALA A 140 8.19 12.12 -39.87
CA ALA A 140 7.70 12.39 -38.51
C ALA A 140 6.41 11.63 -38.15
N GLY A 141 5.46 11.54 -39.10
CA GLY A 141 4.18 10.87 -38.87
C GLY A 141 4.33 9.37 -38.60
N GLN A 142 5.24 8.69 -39.31
CA GLN A 142 5.49 7.26 -39.12
C GLN A 142 6.12 7.01 -37.73
N ALA A 143 7.11 7.84 -37.36
CA ALA A 143 7.72 7.79 -36.05
C ALA A 143 6.70 8.03 -34.94
N HIS A 144 5.81 9.01 -35.10
CA HIS A 144 4.77 9.35 -34.13
C HIS A 144 3.81 8.18 -33.88
N PHE A 145 3.31 7.50 -34.91
CA PHE A 145 2.42 6.33 -34.73
C PHE A 145 3.11 5.19 -33.96
N CYS A 146 4.39 4.93 -34.23
CA CYS A 146 5.15 3.93 -33.48
C CYS A 146 5.40 4.36 -32.03
N LEU A 147 5.70 5.64 -31.81
CA LEU A 147 5.94 6.21 -30.48
C LEU A 147 4.70 6.21 -29.59
N THR A 148 3.51 6.48 -30.13
CA THR A 148 2.27 6.51 -29.35
C THR A 148 1.75 5.13 -28.95
N THR A 149 2.22 4.06 -29.60
CA THR A 149 1.83 2.68 -29.28
C THR A 149 2.56 2.15 -28.04
N LEU A 150 3.82 2.54 -27.82
CA LEU A 150 4.62 2.06 -26.67
C LEU A 150 4.03 2.41 -25.30
N PRO A 151 3.54 3.63 -25.05
CA PRO A 151 2.89 4.00 -23.78
C PRO A 151 1.74 3.07 -23.39
N ILE A 152 0.92 2.64 -24.35
CA ILE A 152 -0.21 1.74 -24.12
C ILE A 152 0.30 0.38 -23.65
N TYR A 153 1.29 -0.15 -24.37
CA TYR A 153 1.91 -1.43 -24.06
C TYR A 153 2.61 -1.40 -22.69
N TYR A 154 3.38 -0.34 -22.44
CA TYR A 154 4.09 -0.12 -21.17
C TYR A 154 3.11 -0.05 -20.01
N GLN A 155 2.02 0.72 -20.14
CA GLN A 155 0.99 0.84 -19.11
C GLN A 155 0.34 -0.49 -18.79
N ALA A 156 0.03 -1.31 -19.80
CA ALA A 156 -0.54 -2.63 -19.61
C ALA A 156 0.43 -3.56 -18.84
N ARG A 157 1.70 -3.61 -19.26
CA ARG A 157 2.73 -4.41 -18.59
C ARG A 157 3.01 -3.94 -17.16
N PHE A 158 3.16 -2.64 -16.94
CA PHE A 158 3.39 -2.09 -15.60
C PHE A 158 2.25 -2.43 -14.63
N ARG A 159 0.99 -2.34 -15.09
CA ARG A 159 -0.18 -2.76 -14.30
C ARG A 159 -0.20 -4.25 -14.00
N GLU A 160 0.15 -5.07 -14.99
CA GLU A 160 0.24 -6.52 -14.80
C GLU A 160 1.32 -6.88 -13.78
N GLN A 161 2.51 -6.26 -13.86
CA GLN A 161 3.58 -6.44 -12.88
C GLN A 161 3.18 -5.98 -11.49
N ALA A 162 2.50 -4.83 -11.37
CA ALA A 162 1.99 -4.34 -10.08
C ALA A 162 0.99 -5.33 -9.46
N ARG A 163 0.02 -5.80 -10.26
CA ARG A 163 -0.97 -6.80 -9.81
C ARG A 163 -0.32 -8.13 -9.44
N LYS A 164 0.67 -8.57 -10.22
CA LYS A 164 1.41 -9.80 -9.93
C LYS A 164 2.18 -9.66 -8.62
N LYS A 165 2.90 -8.56 -8.40
CA LYS A 165 3.59 -8.30 -7.12
C LYS A 165 2.63 -8.25 -5.94
N GLU A 166 1.47 -7.64 -6.10
CA GLU A 166 0.42 -7.62 -5.07
C GLU A 166 -0.09 -9.05 -4.79
N MET A 167 -0.34 -9.84 -5.83
CA MET A 167 -0.77 -11.22 -5.70
C MET A 167 0.31 -12.13 -5.12
N ASP A 168 1.58 -11.92 -5.48
CA ASP A 168 2.72 -12.63 -4.91
C ASP A 168 2.91 -12.25 -3.44
N PHE A 169 2.72 -10.98 -3.06
CA PHE A 169 2.71 -10.53 -1.67
C PHE A 169 1.54 -11.13 -0.88
N LEU A 170 0.34 -11.17 -1.46
CA LEU A 170 -0.82 -11.84 -0.85
C LEU A 170 -0.58 -13.34 -0.71
N ASN A 171 -0.02 -13.99 -1.74
CA ASN A 171 0.33 -15.39 -1.69
C ASN A 171 1.45 -15.66 -0.69
N GLU A 172 2.42 -14.76 -0.54
CA GLU A 172 3.46 -14.87 0.49
C GLU A 172 2.86 -14.68 1.87
N ALA A 173 1.97 -13.71 2.08
CA ALA A 173 1.23 -13.53 3.33
C ALA A 173 0.36 -14.76 3.65
N LEU A 174 -0.35 -15.29 2.65
CA LEU A 174 -1.14 -16.52 2.78
C LEU A 174 -0.24 -17.73 3.02
N THR A 175 0.91 -17.84 2.36
CA THR A 175 1.87 -18.91 2.59
C THR A 175 2.50 -18.77 3.97
N GLN A 176 2.75 -17.57 4.48
CA GLN A 176 3.17 -17.34 5.87
C GLN A 176 2.06 -17.75 6.86
N ILE A 177 0.79 -17.52 6.50
CA ILE A 177 -0.38 -18.00 7.26
C ILE A 177 -0.49 -19.55 7.22
N GLU A 178 -0.30 -20.16 6.05
CA GLU A 178 -0.48 -21.60 5.79
C GLU A 178 0.73 -22.47 6.19
N SER A 179 1.95 -21.93 6.10
CA SER A 179 3.21 -22.64 6.43
C SER A 179 3.54 -22.63 7.93
N GLY A 180 2.76 -21.90 8.74
CA GLY A 180 2.63 -22.15 10.17
C GLY A 180 3.80 -21.70 11.03
N GLU A 181 3.64 -20.53 11.66
CA GLU A 181 3.93 -20.37 13.09
C GLU A 181 3.08 -19.25 13.73
N PHE A 182 1.84 -19.05 13.26
CA PHE A 182 0.86 -18.26 13.98
C PHE A 182 0.13 -19.17 14.95
N MET A 183 0.58 -19.18 16.20
CA MET A 183 -0.17 -19.78 17.29
C MET A 183 -1.23 -18.78 17.73
N ASP A 184 -2.50 -19.05 17.43
CA ASP A 184 -3.61 -18.27 17.98
C ASP A 184 -3.72 -18.56 19.50
N THR A 185 -4.36 -17.65 20.23
CA THR A 185 -4.67 -17.79 21.66
C THR A 185 -5.32 -19.13 22.02
N ASP A 186 -6.06 -19.75 21.11
CA ASP A 186 -6.71 -21.04 21.36
C ASP A 186 -5.73 -22.23 21.22
N ASP A 187 -4.73 -22.15 20.34
CA ASP A 187 -3.64 -23.14 20.28
C ASP A 187 -2.72 -23.03 21.52
N LEU A 188 -2.54 -21.81 22.01
CA LEU A 188 -1.84 -21.50 23.26
C LEU A 188 -2.68 -21.78 24.52
N GLN A 189 -3.92 -22.26 24.47
CA GLN A 189 -4.63 -22.63 25.70
C GLN A 189 -4.45 -24.10 26.09
N ASN A 190 -3.82 -24.91 25.24
CA ASN A 190 -3.62 -26.33 25.51
C ASN A 190 -2.47 -26.56 26.50
N ASP A 191 -2.72 -27.40 27.52
CA ASP A 191 -1.78 -27.80 28.59
C ASP A 191 -0.45 -28.27 28.01
N THR A 192 0.53 -27.37 28.02
CA THR A 192 1.90 -27.62 27.59
C THR A 192 2.81 -27.24 28.77
N GLU A 193 3.84 -28.06 29.05
CA GLU A 193 4.76 -27.87 30.18
C GLU A 193 5.59 -26.57 30.08
N GLU A 194 5.71 -25.99 28.87
CA GLU A 194 6.50 -24.79 28.59
C GLU A 194 5.60 -23.55 28.36
N LEU A 195 6.04 -22.38 28.86
CA LEU A 195 5.29 -21.13 28.78
C LEU A 195 5.08 -20.64 27.34
N PHE A 196 6.11 -20.79 26.49
CA PHE A 196 6.07 -20.44 25.06
C PHE A 196 6.81 -21.52 24.24
N PRO A 197 6.29 -21.93 23.08
CA PRO A 197 7.02 -22.79 22.15
C PRO A 197 8.27 -22.08 21.60
N LYS A 198 9.31 -22.85 21.27
CA LYS A 198 10.58 -22.33 20.75
C LYS A 198 10.38 -21.58 19.44
N GLY A 199 10.77 -20.31 19.40
CA GLY A 199 10.68 -19.45 18.20
C GLY A 199 9.59 -18.38 18.27
N LEU A 200 8.64 -18.51 19.21
CA LEU A 200 7.57 -17.53 19.37
C LEU A 200 8.10 -16.20 19.91
N THR A 201 7.83 -15.11 19.20
CA THR A 201 8.15 -13.75 19.61
C THR A 201 6.92 -12.87 19.45
N LEU A 202 6.92 -11.69 20.08
CA LEU A 202 5.84 -10.72 19.93
C LEU A 202 5.55 -10.37 18.45
N ASN A 203 6.57 -10.41 17.58
CA ASN A 203 6.42 -10.10 16.16
C ASN A 203 5.76 -11.23 15.35
N THR A 204 5.78 -12.46 15.87
CA THR A 204 5.17 -13.65 15.23
C THR A 204 3.85 -14.02 15.89
N PHE A 205 3.52 -13.42 17.03
CA PHE A 205 2.26 -13.63 17.72
C PHE A 205 1.12 -12.86 17.03
N VAL A 206 0.02 -13.57 16.75
CA VAL A 206 -1.21 -12.98 16.22
C VAL A 206 -2.35 -13.43 17.12
N GLY A 207 -2.94 -12.47 17.85
CA GLY A 207 -4.00 -12.73 18.81
C GLY A 207 -4.13 -11.61 19.84
N ASP A 208 -5.05 -11.80 20.78
CA ASP A 208 -5.27 -10.88 21.90
C ASP A 208 -4.17 -11.07 22.96
N LEU A 209 -3.22 -10.13 23.00
CA LEU A 209 -2.11 -10.15 23.93
C LEU A 209 -2.60 -10.03 25.39
N GLY A 210 -3.62 -9.22 25.64
CA GLY A 210 -4.27 -9.11 26.94
C GLY A 210 -4.84 -10.45 27.42
N LYS A 211 -5.53 -11.19 26.55
CA LYS A 211 -6.04 -12.54 26.85
C LYS A 211 -4.91 -13.52 27.13
N LEU A 212 -3.86 -13.54 26.31
CA LEU A 212 -2.69 -14.39 26.51
C LEU A 212 -2.03 -14.14 27.88
N LEU A 213 -1.81 -12.87 28.23
CA LEU A 213 -1.19 -12.48 29.49
C LEU A 213 -2.03 -12.90 30.69
N ASN A 214 -3.34 -12.62 30.68
CA ASN A 214 -4.21 -12.85 31.82
C ASN A 214 -4.63 -14.32 32.00
N VAL A 215 -4.78 -15.07 30.92
CA VAL A 215 -5.30 -16.45 30.96
C VAL A 215 -4.18 -17.48 31.08
N ARG A 216 -3.04 -17.27 30.42
CA ARG A 216 -1.93 -18.23 30.41
C ARG A 216 -0.73 -17.71 31.20
N VAL A 217 -0.15 -16.58 30.80
CA VAL A 217 1.18 -16.18 31.27
C VAL A 217 1.21 -15.88 32.76
N ILE A 218 0.30 -15.04 33.24
CA ILE A 218 0.21 -14.68 34.66
C ILE A 218 -0.14 -15.89 35.52
N PRO A 219 -1.22 -16.66 35.26
CA PRO A 219 -1.54 -17.82 36.07
C PRO A 219 -0.42 -18.85 36.11
N PHE A 220 0.23 -19.12 34.97
CA PHE A 220 1.36 -20.03 34.89
C PHE A 220 2.54 -19.55 35.76
N LEU A 221 2.95 -18.29 35.62
CA LEU A 221 4.06 -17.72 36.40
C LEU A 221 3.74 -17.63 37.90
N LEU A 222 2.47 -17.47 38.29
CA LEU A 222 2.03 -17.49 39.69
C LEU A 222 1.97 -18.91 40.27
N ALA A 223 1.71 -19.93 39.44
CA ALA A 223 1.59 -21.31 39.85
C ALA A 223 2.94 -22.02 40.09
N LEU A 224 4.05 -21.48 39.58
CA LEU A 224 5.38 -22.09 39.76
C LEU A 224 5.77 -22.17 41.24
N GLU A 225 6.21 -23.35 41.69
CA GLU A 225 6.47 -23.61 43.11
C GLU A 225 7.81 -23.04 43.60
N THR A 226 8.80 -22.93 42.72
CA THR A 226 10.15 -22.49 43.07
C THR A 226 10.58 -21.21 42.35
N ASP A 227 11.41 -20.41 43.01
CA ASP A 227 11.95 -19.18 42.40
C ASP A 227 12.93 -19.48 41.26
N ALA A 228 13.62 -20.61 41.30
CA ALA A 228 14.50 -21.05 40.21
C ALA A 228 13.70 -21.31 38.92
N GLN A 229 12.56 -22.01 39.01
CA GLN A 229 11.67 -22.21 37.86
C GLN A 229 11.08 -20.89 37.36
N TYR A 230 10.73 -19.99 38.27
CA TYR A 230 10.25 -18.66 37.91
C TYR A 230 11.30 -17.89 37.11
N ASP A 231 12.55 -17.86 37.58
CA ASP A 231 13.65 -17.15 36.92
C ASP A 231 14.00 -17.73 35.54
N GLU A 232 13.75 -19.02 35.30
CA GLU A 232 13.89 -19.63 33.97
C GLU A 232 12.74 -19.21 33.03
N GLN A 233 11.50 -19.31 33.51
CA GLN A 233 10.31 -19.03 32.69
C GLN A 233 10.12 -17.53 32.42
N ILE A 234 10.48 -16.65 33.36
CA ILE A 234 10.41 -15.21 33.15
C ILE A 234 11.39 -14.75 32.06
N LYS A 235 12.53 -15.43 31.87
CA LYS A 235 13.45 -15.14 30.76
C LYS A 235 12.78 -15.40 29.41
N LEU A 236 12.03 -16.49 29.27
CA LEU A 236 11.25 -16.78 28.07
C LEU A 236 10.20 -15.69 27.82
N PHE A 237 9.59 -15.16 28.87
CA PHE A 237 8.68 -14.01 28.76
C PHE A 237 9.39 -12.73 28.29
N TYR A 238 10.58 -12.44 28.82
CA TYR A 238 11.39 -11.31 28.33
C TYR A 238 11.83 -11.48 26.88
N ASP A 239 12.17 -12.69 26.46
CA ASP A 239 12.55 -13.01 25.09
C ASP A 239 11.35 -12.89 24.14
N PHE A 240 10.18 -13.39 24.54
CA PHE A 240 8.92 -13.21 23.82
C PHE A 240 8.62 -11.71 23.63
N MET A 241 8.72 -10.90 24.68
CA MET A 241 8.43 -9.47 24.67
C MET A 241 9.56 -8.59 24.11
N LYS A 242 10.62 -9.15 23.51
CA LYS A 242 11.80 -8.39 23.07
C LYS A 242 11.50 -7.26 22.07
N GLY A 243 10.45 -7.42 21.26
CA GLY A 243 9.97 -6.41 20.29
C GLY A 243 9.15 -5.27 20.90
N TYR A 244 8.76 -5.37 22.17
CA TYR A 244 7.91 -4.37 22.82
C TYR A 244 8.69 -3.07 23.14
N PRO A 245 8.15 -1.88 22.79
CA PRO A 245 8.88 -0.62 22.88
C PRO A 245 9.15 -0.16 24.33
N ALA A 246 8.25 -0.45 25.26
CA ALA A 246 8.30 0.10 26.62
C ALA A 246 8.75 -0.95 27.66
N LYS A 247 10.05 -1.31 27.67
CA LYS A 247 10.60 -2.34 28.59
C LYS A 247 10.32 -2.13 30.08
N ALA A 248 10.00 -0.91 30.49
CA ALA A 248 9.59 -0.60 31.87
C ALA A 248 8.29 -1.32 32.27
N ASP A 249 7.35 -1.52 31.34
CA ASP A 249 6.07 -2.17 31.64
C ASP A 249 6.23 -3.67 31.91
N ILE A 250 7.12 -4.32 31.14
CA ILE A 250 7.48 -5.74 31.35
C ILE A 250 8.09 -5.93 32.74
N LYS A 251 9.00 -5.03 33.13
CA LYS A 251 9.61 -5.05 34.48
C LYS A 251 8.59 -4.82 35.59
N LEU A 252 7.61 -3.94 35.35
CA LEU A 252 6.54 -3.67 36.31
C LEU A 252 5.67 -4.92 36.53
N ILE A 253 5.38 -5.68 35.49
CA ILE A 253 4.69 -6.98 35.58
C ILE A 253 5.52 -8.00 36.36
N ASP A 254 6.81 -8.16 36.03
CA ASP A 254 7.73 -9.07 36.75
C ASP A 254 7.77 -8.76 38.25
N LEU A 255 7.97 -7.49 38.62
CA LEU A 255 7.95 -7.04 40.02
C LEU A 255 6.61 -7.33 40.70
N ALA A 256 5.49 -7.02 40.06
CA ALA A 256 4.16 -7.27 40.62
C ALA A 256 3.91 -8.78 40.83
N ILE A 257 4.36 -9.64 39.92
CA ILE A 257 4.24 -11.10 40.09
C ILE A 257 5.11 -11.59 41.25
N ARG A 258 6.36 -11.11 41.38
CA ARG A 258 7.23 -11.46 42.51
C ARG A 258 6.65 -11.03 43.86
N ASP A 259 6.05 -9.84 43.90
CA ASP A 259 5.36 -9.34 45.09
C ASP A 259 4.15 -10.21 45.44
N LEU A 260 3.37 -10.66 44.45
CA LEU A 260 2.24 -11.57 44.67
C LEU A 260 2.65 -12.98 45.09
N ARG A 261 3.77 -13.49 44.57
CA ARG A 261 4.35 -14.77 45.00
C ARG A 261 4.80 -14.71 46.46
N SER A 262 5.39 -13.58 46.87
CA SER A 262 5.87 -13.34 48.24
C SER A 262 4.72 -13.01 49.22
N GLN A 263 3.73 -12.24 48.75
CA GLN A 263 2.59 -11.74 49.52
C GLN A 263 1.30 -11.95 48.72
N LYS A 264 0.68 -13.13 48.89
CA LYS A 264 -0.49 -13.55 48.10
C LYS A 264 -1.67 -12.58 48.13
N ASP A 265 -1.83 -11.80 49.21
CA ASP A 265 -2.93 -10.85 49.40
C ASP A 265 -2.56 -9.38 49.17
N SER A 266 -1.45 -9.10 48.49
CA SER A 266 -1.12 -7.73 48.09
C SER A 266 -2.10 -7.20 47.05
N ALA A 267 -3.13 -6.49 47.52
CA ALA A 267 -4.11 -5.81 46.66
C ALA A 267 -3.44 -4.81 45.72
N LEU A 268 -2.33 -4.20 46.15
CA LEU A 268 -1.52 -3.29 45.36
C LEU A 268 -0.87 -4.03 44.19
N ALA A 269 -0.21 -5.16 44.44
CA ALA A 269 0.45 -5.92 43.38
C ALA A 269 -0.56 -6.51 42.39
N ARG A 270 -1.76 -6.95 42.84
CA ARG A 270 -2.84 -7.39 41.93
C ARG A 270 -3.30 -6.27 41.00
N ARG A 271 -3.51 -5.06 41.53
CA ARG A 271 -3.97 -3.91 40.74
C ARG A 271 -2.92 -3.40 39.78
N ILE A 272 -1.65 -3.35 40.21
CA ILE A 272 -0.52 -2.99 39.33
C ILE A 272 -0.37 -4.00 38.20
N LEU A 273 -0.53 -5.29 38.49
CA LEU A 273 -0.47 -6.35 37.48
C LEU A 273 -1.59 -6.21 36.43
N GLU A 274 -2.83 -5.99 36.88
CA GLU A 274 -4.00 -5.78 36.01
C GLU A 274 -3.82 -4.56 35.09
N LEU A 275 -3.46 -3.40 35.67
CA LEU A 275 -3.22 -2.17 34.91
C LEU A 275 -2.01 -2.31 33.98
N GLY A 276 -0.96 -3.02 34.42
CA GLY A 276 0.21 -3.32 33.61
C GLY A 276 -0.15 -4.11 32.35
N CYS A 277 -0.96 -5.15 32.48
CA CYS A 277 -1.43 -5.93 31.33
C CYS A 277 -2.30 -5.11 30.38
N GLN A 278 -3.23 -4.31 30.90
CA GLN A 278 -4.08 -3.44 30.08
C GLN A 278 -3.25 -2.40 29.32
N LYS A 279 -2.18 -1.89 29.93
CA LYS A 279 -1.27 -0.95 29.28
C LYS A 279 -0.49 -1.60 28.14
N ILE A 280 0.03 -2.81 28.36
CA ILE A 280 0.76 -3.56 27.32
C ILE A 280 -0.16 -3.87 26.15
N ASP A 281 -1.39 -4.30 26.43
CA ASP A 281 -2.40 -4.56 25.41
C ASP A 281 -2.78 -3.29 24.62
N ALA A 282 -2.97 -2.16 25.30
CA ALA A 282 -3.24 -0.88 24.64
C ALA A 282 -2.09 -0.42 23.73
N ILE A 283 -0.82 -0.59 24.17
CA ILE A 283 0.34 -0.25 23.35
C ILE A 283 0.49 -1.19 22.16
N TYR A 284 0.21 -2.48 22.35
CA TYR A 284 0.25 -3.48 21.29
C TYR A 284 -0.80 -3.22 20.20
N ASN A 285 -1.99 -2.77 20.59
CA ASN A 285 -3.07 -2.39 19.67
C ASN A 285 -2.97 -0.94 19.14
N GLU A 286 -1.81 -0.28 19.32
CA GLU A 286 -1.53 1.10 18.91
C GLU A 286 -2.46 2.19 19.52
N ASP A 287 -3.18 1.88 20.60
CA ASP A 287 -4.05 2.82 21.32
C ASP A 287 -3.24 3.62 22.36
N THR A 288 -2.54 4.63 21.87
CA THR A 288 -1.68 5.51 22.68
C THR A 288 -2.45 6.38 23.68
N GLN A 289 -3.73 6.66 23.45
CA GLN A 289 -4.55 7.46 24.37
C GLN A 289 -4.87 6.64 25.62
N LYS A 290 -5.40 5.43 25.43
CA LYS A 290 -5.73 4.51 26.52
C LYS A 290 -4.50 4.11 27.33
N ALA A 291 -3.36 3.90 26.67
CA ALA A 291 -2.10 3.59 27.34
C ALA A 291 -1.64 4.72 28.30
N ASN A 292 -1.85 5.98 27.92
CA ASN A 292 -1.50 7.13 28.74
C ASN A 292 -2.44 7.31 29.93
N GLU A 293 -3.75 7.09 29.75
CA GLU A 293 -4.73 7.09 30.84
C GLU A 293 -4.38 6.05 31.90
N ILE A 294 -4.10 4.82 31.47
CA ILE A 294 -3.69 3.72 32.36
C ILE A 294 -2.38 4.06 33.08
N ALA A 295 -1.41 4.68 32.40
CA ALA A 295 -0.16 5.11 33.02
C ALA A 295 -0.40 6.14 34.13
N GLN A 296 -1.34 7.08 33.93
CA GLN A 296 -1.72 8.03 34.98
C GLN A 296 -2.44 7.35 36.15
N GLU A 297 -3.28 6.35 35.89
CA GLU A 297 -3.92 5.56 36.94
C GLU A 297 -2.90 4.79 37.79
N ILE A 298 -1.90 4.17 37.17
CA ILE A 298 -0.80 3.48 37.87
C ILE A 298 -0.07 4.46 38.81
N ILE A 299 0.27 5.66 38.32
CA ILE A 299 0.96 6.69 39.12
C ILE A 299 0.08 7.19 40.27
N LYS A 300 -1.20 7.43 40.00
CA LYS A 300 -2.17 7.91 41.00
C LYS A 300 -2.36 6.88 42.11
N PHE A 301 -2.53 5.61 41.74
CA PHE A 301 -2.72 4.52 42.69
C PHE A 301 -1.46 4.25 43.54
N ALA A 302 -0.27 4.37 42.94
CA ALA A 302 0.99 4.29 43.68
C ALA A 302 1.17 5.45 44.68
N LYS A 303 0.72 6.67 44.33
CA LYS A 303 0.78 7.84 45.22
C LYS A 303 -0.21 7.75 46.38
N ASP A 304 -1.47 7.38 46.12
CA ASP A 304 -2.54 7.36 47.13
C ASP A 304 -2.22 6.41 48.31
N LYS A 305 -1.47 5.33 48.08
CA LYS A 305 -1.04 4.38 49.12
C LYS A 305 0.20 4.86 49.91
N SER A 306 1.12 5.58 49.27
CA SER A 306 2.29 6.17 49.94
C SER A 306 1.91 7.27 50.96
N SER A 307 0.77 7.94 50.75
CA SER A 307 0.18 8.89 51.70
C SER A 307 -0.69 8.23 52.79
N GLY A 308 -1.03 6.95 52.67
CA GLY A 308 -1.84 6.21 53.64
C GLY A 308 -1.06 5.43 54.71
N GLU A 309 0.27 5.28 54.56
CA GLU A 309 1.14 4.60 55.53
C GLU A 309 1.84 5.57 56.51
N GLN A 310 1.43 6.86 56.55
CA GLN A 310 1.87 7.87 57.53
C GLN A 310 0.76 8.35 58.49
N SER A 311 -0.23 7.51 58.81
CA SER A 311 -1.25 7.80 59.83
C SER A 311 -1.43 6.64 60.80
#